data_AF-A0A932MLL7-F1
#
_entry.id   AF-A0A932MLL7-F1
#
_cell.length_a   1.000
_cell.length_b   1.000
_cell.length_c   1.000
_cell.angle_alpha   90.00
_cell.angle_beta   90.00
_cell.angle_gamma   90.00
#
_symmetry.space_group_name_H-M   'P 1'
#
loop_
_entity.id
_entity.type
_entity.pdbx_description
1 polymer ?
#
loop_
_entity_poly.entity_id
_entity_poly.type
_entity_poly.pdbx_seq_one_letter_code
_entity_poly.pdbx_strand_id
1 'polypeptide(L)' 'MTKKSSFHEQLKKLEEITAYLEQPDLDLEQGLGKFEEGLKLAKELKSRLHSLEQTIETIKEKFHDNQVEGDPS' A
#
# COMPACT_ATOMS: atom_id res chain seq x y z
N MET A 1 -22.37 -5.74 3.40
CA MET A 1 -21.08 -5.48 4.08
C MET A 1 -20.01 -5.41 3.01
N THR A 2 -19.47 -4.24 2.73
CA THR A 2 -18.52 -4.02 1.63
C THR A 2 -17.16 -4.57 2.05
N LYS A 3 -16.74 -5.70 1.45
CA LYS A 3 -15.46 -6.35 1.74
C LYS A 3 -14.36 -5.39 1.27
N LYS A 4 -13.62 -4.80 2.20
CA LYS A 4 -12.46 -3.95 1.88
C LYS A 4 -11.45 -4.83 1.13
N SER A 5 -11.15 -4.50 -0.11
CA SER A 5 -10.27 -5.29 -0.97
C SER A 5 -8.88 -5.43 -0.32
N SER A 6 -8.25 -6.59 -0.47
CA SER A 6 -6.93 -6.85 0.15
C SER A 6 -5.84 -5.97 -0.45
N PHE A 7 -4.67 -5.88 0.20
CA PHE A 7 -3.54 -5.11 -0.34
C PHE A 7 -3.11 -5.69 -1.69
N HIS A 8 -3.02 -7.01 -1.77
CA HIS A 8 -2.64 -7.73 -2.99
C HIS A 8 -3.63 -7.50 -4.13
N GLU A 9 -4.94 -7.52 -3.85
CA GLU A 9 -5.96 -7.23 -4.86
C GLU A 9 -5.87 -5.81 -5.39
N GLN A 10 -5.64 -4.82 -4.51
CA GLN A 10 -5.47 -3.42 -4.90
C GLN A 10 -4.19 -3.21 -5.71
N LEU A 11 -3.09 -3.88 -5.33
CA LEU A 11 -1.84 -3.83 -6.07
C LEU A 11 -2.00 -4.43 -7.47
N LYS A 12 -2.62 -5.62 -7.57
CA LYS A 12 -2.92 -6.26 -8.84
C LYS A 12 -3.75 -5.36 -9.76
N LYS A 13 -4.76 -4.69 -9.20
CA LYS A 13 -5.57 -3.73 -9.95
C LYS A 13 -4.76 -2.53 -10.47
N LEU A 14 -3.79 -2.05 -9.68
CA LEU A 14 -2.89 -0.99 -10.13
C LEU A 14 -1.99 -1.48 -11.28
N GLU A 15 -1.47 -2.71 -11.21
CA GLU A 15 -0.70 -3.33 -12.30
C GLU A 15 -1.52 -3.47 -13.59
N GLU A 16 -2.79 -3.89 -13.48
CA GLU A 16 -3.73 -3.96 -14.61
C GLU A 16 -3.97 -2.59 -15.24
N ILE A 17 -4.09 -1.54 -14.42
CA ILE A 17 -4.22 -0.15 -14.91
C ILE A 17 -2.96 0.28 -15.64
N THR A 18 -1.77 0.03 -15.07
CA THR A 18 -0.50 0.37 -15.74
C THR A 18 -0.38 -0.34 -17.08
N ALA A 19 -0.67 -1.64 -17.13
CA ALA A 19 -0.64 -2.41 -18.36
C ALA A 19 -1.60 -1.87 -19.43
N TYR A 20 -2.79 -1.40 -19.03
CA TYR A 20 -3.75 -0.76 -19.94
C TYR A 20 -3.21 0.58 -20.48
N LEU A 21 -2.60 1.41 -19.62
CA LEU A 21 -2.07 2.72 -20.02
C LEU A 21 -0.84 2.64 -20.93
N GLU A 22 -0.15 1.51 -20.96
CA GLU A 22 1.00 1.25 -21.84
C GLU A 22 0.59 0.69 -23.21
N GLN A 23 -0.70 0.46 -23.45
CA GLN A 23 -1.17 -0.04 -24.75
C GLN A 23 -0.97 1.01 -25.85
N PRO A 24 -0.44 0.62 -27.03
CA PRO A 24 -0.15 1.54 -28.12
C PRO A 24 -1.40 2.13 -28.77
N ASP A 25 -2.55 1.46 -28.64
CA ASP A 25 -3.86 1.81 -29.18
C ASP A 25 -4.87 2.20 -28.09
N LEU A 26 -4.37 2.68 -26.95
CA LEU A 26 -5.13 3.22 -25.83
C LEU A 26 -6.21 4.22 -26.28
N ASP A 27 -7.45 4.01 -25.83
CA ASP A 27 -8.48 5.04 -25.88
C ASP A 27 -8.20 6.13 -24.84
N LEU A 28 -8.07 7.39 -25.28
CA LEU A 28 -7.65 8.51 -24.45
C LEU A 28 -8.65 8.88 -23.35
N GLU A 29 -9.96 8.80 -23.62
CA GLU A 29 -10.98 9.14 -22.64
C GLU A 29 -11.02 8.09 -21.52
N GLN A 30 -10.95 6.81 -21.89
CA GLN A 30 -10.82 5.71 -20.94
C GLN A 30 -9.48 5.75 -20.20
N GLY A 31 -8.40 6.11 -20.91
CA GLY A 31 -7.05 6.29 -20.36
C GLY A 31 -7.01 7.33 -19.26
N LEU A 32 -7.66 8.48 -19.45
CA LEU A 32 -7.72 9.52 -18.43
C LEU A 32 -8.41 9.02 -17.15
N GLY A 33 -9.55 8.33 -17.28
CA GLY A 33 -10.24 7.76 -16.13
C GLY A 33 -9.41 6.69 -15.41
N LYS A 34 -8.70 5.85 -16.17
CA LYS A 34 -7.79 4.82 -15.62
C LYS A 34 -6.58 5.43 -14.92
N PHE A 35 -6.05 6.53 -15.44
CA PHE A 35 -4.96 7.27 -14.82
C PHE A 35 -5.36 7.85 -13.46
N GLU A 36 -6.52 8.51 -13.38
CA GLU A 36 -7.05 9.02 -12.11
C GLU A 36 -7.29 7.89 -11.09
N GLU A 37 -7.87 6.77 -11.55
CA GLU A 37 -8.06 5.57 -10.73
C GLU A 37 -6.73 5.02 -10.21
N GLY A 38 -5.72 4.93 -11.08
CA GLY A 38 -4.36 4.49 -10.74
C GLY A 38 -3.69 5.38 -9.71
N LEU A 39 -3.79 6.71 -9.85
CA LEU A 39 -3.25 7.67 -8.88
C LEU A 39 -3.87 7.50 -7.49
N LYS A 40 -5.20 7.29 -7.44
CA LYS A 40 -5.90 7.06 -6.18
C LYS A 40 -5.44 5.76 -5.52
N LEU A 41 -5.40 4.66 -6.28
CA LEU A 41 -4.94 3.36 -5.78
C LEU A 41 -3.50 3.41 -5.28
N ALA A 42 -2.59 4.05 -6.03
CA ALA A 42 -1.19 4.20 -5.64
C ALA A 42 -1.06 4.96 -4.31
N LYS A 43 -1.84 6.04 -4.12
CA LYS A 43 -1.87 6.80 -2.87
C LYS A 43 -2.37 5.96 -1.69
N GLU A 44 -3.43 5.19 -1.89
CA GLU A 44 -4.01 4.31 -0.87
C GLU A 44 -3.03 3.19 -0.47
N LEU A 45 -2.39 2.53 -1.44
CA LEU A 45 -1.37 1.51 -1.21
C LEU A 45 -0.17 2.06 -0.45
N LYS A 46 0.33 3.24 -0.83
CA LYS A 46 1.45 3.92 -0.14
C LYS A 46 1.10 4.24 1.32
N SER A 47 -0.09 4.79 1.57
CA SER A 47 -0.57 5.09 2.93
C SER A 47 -0.66 3.84 3.79
N ARG A 48 -1.15 2.74 3.21
CA ARG A 48 -1.26 1.45 3.91
C ARG A 48 0.10 0.85 4.22
N LEU A 49 1.06 0.89 3.30
CA LEU A 49 2.44 0.45 3.55
C LEU A 49 3.06 1.23 4.71
N HIS A 50 2.96 2.56 4.66
CA HIS A 50 3.49 3.41 5.71
C HIS A 50 2.88 3.09 7.09
N SER A 51 1.57 2.84 7.14
CA SER A 51 0.90 2.46 8.39
C SER A 51 1.39 1.11 8.94
N LEU A 52 1.70 0.16 8.06
CA LEU A 52 2.27 -1.14 8.44
C LEU A 52 3.70 -0.99 8.96
N GLU A 53 4.52 -0.17 8.30
CA GLU A 53 5.88 0.15 8.74
C GLU A 53 5.88 0.76 10.15
N GLN A 54 5.04 1.76 10.39
CA GLN A 54 4.89 2.39 11.72
C GLN A 54 4.45 1.38 12.78
N THR A 55 3.53 0.48 12.44
CA THR A 55 3.09 -0.58 13.35
C THR A 55 4.26 -1.52 13.71
N ILE A 56 5.09 -1.89 12.73
CA ILE A 56 6.27 -2.73 12.95
C ILE A 56 7.29 -2.00 13.85
N GLU A 57 7.53 -0.72 13.63
CA GLU A 57 8.42 0.10 14.48
C GLU A 57 7.92 0.15 15.92
N THR A 58 6.65 0.47 16.15
CA THR A 58 6.06 0.46 17.50
C THR A 58 6.17 -0.91 18.18
N ILE A 59 5.99 -2.00 17.42
CA ILE A 59 6.17 -3.35 17.94
C ILE A 59 7.64 -3.54 18.37
N LYS A 60 8.61 -3.21 17.51
CA LYS A 60 10.04 -3.33 17.82
C LYS A 60 10.43 -2.54 19.07
N GLU A 61 9.95 -1.31 19.21
CA GLU A 61 10.19 -0.47 20.39
C GLU A 61 9.67 -1.13 21.67
N LYS A 62 8.43 -1.63 21.66
CA LYS A 62 7.84 -2.36 22.79
C LYS A 62 8.61 -3.61 23.18
N PHE A 63 9.18 -4.32 22.21
CA PHE A 63 10.01 -5.50 22.48
C PHE A 63 11.43 -5.15 22.96
N HIS A 64 11.97 -3.98 22.57
CA HIS A 64 13.26 -3.48 23.10
C HIS A 64 13.16 -3.01 24.55
N ASP A 65 12.06 -2.34 24.92
CA ASP A 65 11.85 -1.83 26.30
C ASP A 65 11.75 -2.99 27.33
N ASN A 66 11.26 -4.15 26.88
CA ASN A 66 11.15 -5.37 27.68
C ASN A 66 12.48 -6.14 27.87
N GLN A 67 13.63 -5.64 27.40
CA GLN A 67 14.95 -6.26 27.63
C GLN A 67 15.89 -5.41 28.52
N VAL A 68 15.39 -4.34 29.15
CA VAL A 68 16.19 -3.50 30.07
C VAL A 68 15.64 -3.57 31.50
N GLU A 69 15.35 -4.76 32.00
CA GLU A 69 15.22 -5.02 33.44
C GLU A 69 16.04 -6.28 33.77
N GLY A 70 17.34 -6.10 34.02
CA GLY A 70 18.19 -7.22 34.44
C GLY A 70 19.69 -7.02 34.31
N ASP A 71 20.26 -5.94 34.85
CA ASP A 71 21.58 -6.05 35.47
C ASP A 71 21.79 -5.01 36.59
N PRO A 72 21.59 -5.37 37.86
CA PRO A 72 22.21 -4.71 38.98
C PRO A 72 23.57 -5.39 39.25
N SER A 73 24.66 -4.76 38.82
CA SER A 73 26.01 -5.01 39.35
C SER A 73 26.85 -3.75 39.29
#